data_AF-A0A2W4TWA3-F1
#
_entry.id   AF-A0A2W4TWA3-F1
#
_cell.length_a   1.000
_cell.length_b   1.000
_cell.length_c   1.000
_cell.angle_alpha   90.00
_cell.angle_beta   90.00
_cell.angle_gamma   90.00
#
_symmetry.space_group_name_H-M   'P 1'
#
loop_
_entity.id
_entity.type
_entity.pdbx_description
1 polymer ?
#
loop_
_entity_poly.entity_id
_entity_poly.type
_entity_poly.pdbx_seq_one_letter_code
_entity_poly.pdbx_strand_id
1 'polypeptide(L)'
;MTASTQSVVTHPETVSKKTVSEIASVAAGVSLRSVTKKYGTFTAIENITLDIPSGAYCCLLGPSGCGKTTALRMIAGHEEVTAGEVLIGDRPVTHLPPAKRNTSMMFQNYALFPHKTIWKNVEFGLKMKGVASSERKQRVDEMLDLVGLRTDPSITVIFI
;
A
#
# COMPACT_ATOMS: atom_id res chain seq x y z
N MET A 1 18.95 -3.58 6.01
CA MET A 1 17.74 -3.90 5.22
C MET A 1 18.21 -4.25 3.82
N THR A 2 18.04 -5.49 3.36
CA THR A 2 18.37 -5.87 1.98
C THR A 2 17.08 -5.87 1.18
N ALA A 3 16.93 -4.93 0.25
CA ALA A 3 15.84 -4.96 -0.70
C ALA A 3 16.22 -5.98 -1.79
N SER A 4 15.56 -7.13 -1.78
CA SER A 4 15.70 -8.10 -2.87
C SER A 4 14.65 -7.79 -3.91
N THR A 5 15.06 -7.14 -5.01
CA THR A 5 14.22 -6.98 -6.19
C THR A 5 14.19 -8.32 -6.91
N GLN A 6 13.15 -9.12 -6.67
CA GLN A 6 12.86 -10.25 -7.54
C GLN A 6 12.11 -9.75 -8.76
N SER A 7 12.59 -10.10 -9.95
CA SER A 7 11.76 -10.10 -11.16
C SER A 7 10.48 -10.87 -10.87
N VAL A 8 9.34 -10.25 -11.20
CA VAL A 8 7.96 -10.73 -11.05
C VAL A 8 7.86 -12.26 -11.12
N VAL A 9 7.70 -12.91 -9.97
CA VAL A 9 7.22 -14.31 -9.91
C VAL A 9 5.71 -14.26 -9.79
N THR A 10 5.03 -14.16 -10.94
CA THR A 10 3.57 -14.31 -11.02
C THR A 10 3.20 -15.74 -10.66
N HIS A 11 2.41 -15.94 -9.60
CA HIS A 11 1.56 -17.12 -9.52
C HIS A 11 0.46 -16.94 -10.58
N PRO A 12 0.46 -17.74 -11.65
CA PRO A 12 -0.32 -17.44 -12.84
C PRO A 12 -1.62 -18.22 -12.79
N GLU A 13 -2.75 -17.61 -12.41
CA GLU A 13 -4.09 -17.96 -12.92
C GLU A 13 -5.06 -16.82 -12.56
N THR A 14 -5.11 -15.74 -13.39
CA THR A 14 -6.26 -14.82 -13.67
C THR A 14 -5.92 -13.33 -13.93
N VAL A 15 -4.66 -12.89 -14.00
CA VAL A 15 -4.38 -11.50 -14.43
C VAL A 15 -3.96 -11.47 -15.90
N SER A 16 -4.85 -10.98 -16.78
CA SER A 16 -4.60 -10.84 -18.21
C SER A 16 -3.37 -9.95 -18.48
N LYS A 17 -2.51 -10.36 -19.43
CA LYS A 17 -1.32 -9.58 -19.86
C LYS A 17 -1.65 -8.13 -20.23
N LYS A 18 -2.88 -7.89 -20.72
CA LYS A 18 -3.39 -6.55 -21.03
C LYS A 18 -3.52 -5.67 -19.77
N THR A 19 -4.07 -6.22 -18.70
CA THR A 19 -4.25 -5.52 -17.42
C THR A 19 -2.92 -5.21 -16.74
N VAL A 20 -1.94 -6.14 -16.80
CA VAL A 20 -0.59 -5.89 -16.25
C VAL A 20 0.10 -4.75 -17.02
N SER A 21 -0.02 -4.74 -18.35
CA SER A 21 0.52 -3.66 -19.21
C SER A 21 -0.17 -2.32 -18.95
N GLU A 22 -1.48 -2.31 -18.74
CA GLU A 22 -2.23 -1.10 -18.39
C GLU A 22 -1.79 -0.55 -17.02
N ILE A 23 -1.66 -1.40 -15.99
CA ILE A 23 -1.19 -1.00 -14.66
C ILE A 23 0.23 -0.42 -14.73
N ALA A 24 1.14 -1.05 -15.48
CA ALA A 24 2.49 -0.54 -15.65
C ALA A 24 2.52 0.83 -16.33
N SER A 25 1.57 1.11 -17.24
CA SER A 25 1.49 2.39 -17.96
C SER A 25 0.99 3.56 -17.12
N VAL A 26 0.22 3.31 -16.05
CA VAL A 26 -0.31 4.37 -15.15
C VAL A 26 0.33 4.37 -13.76
N ALA A 27 1.14 3.37 -13.43
CA ALA A 27 1.81 3.30 -12.14
C ALA A 27 2.95 4.35 -12.06
N ALA A 28 3.24 4.75 -10.82
CA ALA A 28 4.39 5.59 -10.50
C ALA A 28 5.42 4.74 -9.75
N GLY A 29 6.71 4.90 -10.09
CA GLY A 29 7.79 4.31 -9.30
C GLY A 29 7.90 4.94 -7.91
N VAL A 30 8.70 4.36 -7.04
CA VAL A 30 9.00 4.92 -5.71
C VAL A 30 10.51 5.00 -5.55
N SER A 31 11.02 6.17 -5.17
CA SER A 31 12.44 6.38 -4.90
C SER A 31 12.64 6.90 -3.48
N LEU A 32 13.51 6.21 -2.73
CA LEU A 32 14.07 6.66 -1.47
C LEU A 32 15.50 7.11 -1.74
N ARG A 33 15.84 8.36 -1.40
CA ARG A 33 17.19 8.92 -1.59
C ARG A 33 17.80 9.24 -0.25
N SER A 34 18.77 8.44 0.17
CA SER A 34 19.50 8.61 1.43
C SER A 34 18.60 8.81 2.66
N VAL A 35 17.48 8.08 2.68
CA VAL A 35 16.44 8.25 3.70
C VAL A 35 16.92 7.72 5.05
N THR A 36 16.78 8.56 6.07
CA THR A 36 17.10 8.24 7.46
C THR A 36 15.89 8.51 8.34
N LYS A 37 15.61 7.59 9.28
CA LYS A 37 14.64 7.76 10.35
C LYS A 37 15.30 7.58 11.72
N LYS A 38 15.21 8.63 12.54
CA LYS A 38 15.62 8.62 13.94
C LYS A 38 14.42 8.90 14.86
N TYR A 39 14.41 8.25 16.01
CA TYR A 39 13.51 8.51 17.14
C TYR A 39 14.38 8.89 18.35
N GLY A 40 14.58 10.19 18.57
CA GLY A 40 15.56 10.67 19.54
C GLY A 40 16.97 10.16 19.19
N THR A 41 17.59 9.39 20.08
CA THR A 41 18.92 8.80 19.90
C THR A 41 18.90 7.49 19.11
N PHE A 42 17.74 6.85 18.92
CA PHE A 42 17.63 5.58 18.22
C PHE A 42 17.47 5.78 16.71
N THR A 43 18.30 5.12 15.91
CA THR A 43 18.21 5.15 14.43
C THR A 43 17.49 3.89 13.94
N ALA A 44 16.25 4.05 13.47
CA ALA A 44 15.45 2.94 12.97
C ALA A 44 15.78 2.58 11.52
N ILE A 45 16.12 3.58 10.70
CA ILE A 45 16.55 3.43 9.31
C ILE A 45 17.72 4.40 9.10
N GLU A 46 18.81 3.91 8.54
CA GLU A 46 20.03 4.69 8.33
C GLU A 46 20.37 4.73 6.84
N ASN A 47 20.31 5.94 6.25
CA ASN A 47 20.78 6.27 4.91
C ASN A 47 20.45 5.23 3.82
N ILE A 48 19.16 4.90 3.67
CA ILE A 48 18.73 3.94 2.64
C ILE A 48 18.47 4.65 1.32
N THR A 49 19.00 4.07 0.24
CA THR A 49 18.64 4.43 -1.13
C THR A 49 18.01 3.22 -1.79
N LEU A 50 16.82 3.40 -2.36
CA LEU A 50 16.03 2.35 -2.98
C LEU A 50 15.19 2.92 -4.11
N ASP A 51 15.31 2.33 -5.30
CA ASP A 51 14.48 2.65 -6.45
C ASP A 51 13.60 1.45 -6.81
N ILE A 52 12.29 1.66 -6.75
CA ILE A 52 11.25 0.70 -7.14
C ILE A 52 10.66 1.19 -8.46
N PRO A 53 10.87 0.47 -9.58
CA PRO A 53 10.31 0.86 -10.87
C PRO A 53 8.78 0.89 -10.86
N SER A 54 8.22 1.67 -11.78
CA SER A 54 6.77 1.65 -12.02
C SER A 54 6.29 0.25 -12.38
N GLY A 55 5.12 -0.14 -11.83
CA GLY A 55 4.52 -1.46 -12.06
C GLY A 55 5.27 -2.63 -11.41
N ALA A 56 6.35 -2.37 -10.65
CA ALA A 56 7.10 -3.42 -10.00
C ALA A 56 6.35 -3.96 -8.76
N TYR A 57 6.46 -5.27 -8.57
CA TYR A 57 6.09 -5.92 -7.32
C TYR A 57 7.35 -6.01 -6.44
N CYS A 58 7.36 -5.32 -5.31
CA CYS A 58 8.51 -5.23 -4.41
C CYS A 58 8.16 -5.76 -3.01
N CYS A 59 9.05 -6.60 -2.47
CA CYS A 59 8.94 -7.13 -1.11
C CYS A 59 10.10 -6.61 -0.25
N LEU A 60 9.78 -6.02 0.91
CA LEU A 60 10.78 -5.67 1.92
C LEU A 60 10.95 -6.84 2.89
N LEU A 61 12.13 -7.48 2.88
CA LEU A 61 12.43 -8.64 3.71
C LEU A 61 13.46 -8.31 4.81
N GLY A 62 13.31 -8.96 5.96
CA GLY A 62 14.29 -8.90 7.06
C GLY A 62 13.69 -9.24 8.42
N PRO A 63 14.52 -9.37 9.48
CA PRO A 63 14.10 -9.75 10.83
C PRO A 63 13.06 -8.82 11.44
N SER A 64 12.40 -9.24 12.53
CA SER A 64 11.56 -8.34 13.31
C SER A 64 12.38 -7.13 13.77
N GLY A 65 11.78 -5.92 13.72
CA GLY A 65 12.47 -4.68 14.10
C GLY A 65 13.43 -4.08 13.06
N CYS A 66 13.65 -4.70 11.89
CA CYS A 66 14.61 -4.18 10.89
C CYS A 66 14.13 -2.94 10.09
N GLY A 67 13.03 -2.30 10.49
CA GLY A 67 12.54 -1.06 9.87
C GLY A 67 11.57 -1.19 8.69
N LYS A 68 11.10 -2.40 8.32
CA LYS A 68 10.17 -2.59 7.17
C LYS A 68 8.92 -1.71 7.27
N THR A 69 8.19 -1.83 8.38
CA THR A 69 6.97 -1.06 8.62
C THR A 69 7.27 0.43 8.67
N THR A 70 8.40 0.82 9.25
CA THR A 70 8.86 2.22 9.27
C THR A 70 9.08 2.75 7.85
N ALA A 71 9.74 2.00 6.97
CA ALA A 71 9.95 2.37 5.57
C ALA A 71 8.62 2.54 4.82
N LEU A 72 7.69 1.58 4.96
CA LEU A 72 6.37 1.66 4.32
C LEU A 72 5.55 2.85 4.84
N ARG A 73 5.58 3.12 6.16
CA ARG A 73 4.90 4.28 6.74
C ARG A 73 5.52 5.59 6.26
N MET A 74 6.84 5.68 6.09
CA MET A 74 7.49 6.85 5.53
C MET A 74 7.10 7.09 4.08
N ILE A 75 7.00 6.04 3.25
CA ILE A 75 6.51 6.15 1.87
C ILE A 75 5.06 6.68 1.86
N ALA A 76 4.19 6.07 2.66
CA ALA A 76 2.78 6.45 2.78
C ALA A 76 2.54 7.79 3.50
N GLY A 77 3.56 8.37 4.15
CA GLY A 77 3.46 9.62 4.90
C GLY A 77 2.88 9.50 6.31
N HIS A 78 2.73 8.28 6.83
CA HIS A 78 2.32 8.01 8.21
C HIS A 78 3.49 8.05 9.21
N GLU A 79 4.70 8.29 8.71
CA GLU A 79 5.90 8.50 9.49
C GLU A 79 6.76 9.58 8.81
N GLU A 80 7.28 10.52 9.59
CA GLU A 80 8.13 11.58 9.06
C GLU A 80 9.54 11.07 8.76
N VAL A 81 10.13 11.55 7.67
CA VAL A 81 11.53 11.29 7.33
C VAL A 81 12.42 12.27 8.09
N THR A 82 13.46 11.77 8.78
CA THR A 82 14.40 12.66 9.51
C THR A 82 15.38 13.34 8.56
N ALA A 83 15.87 12.62 7.54
CA ALA A 83 16.73 13.17 6.49
C ALA A 83 16.58 12.37 5.19
N GLY A 84 16.92 12.98 4.06
CA GLY A 84 16.75 12.39 2.72
C GLY A 84 15.38 12.68 2.11
N GLU A 85 15.09 12.04 0.98
CA GLU A 85 13.90 12.35 0.18
C GLU A 85 13.12 11.11 -0.23
N VAL A 86 11.79 11.26 -0.32
CA VAL A 86 10.87 10.26 -0.87
C VAL A 86 10.20 10.84 -2.10
N LEU A 87 10.29 10.13 -3.22
CA LEU A 87 9.63 10.47 -4.47
C LEU A 87 8.64 9.36 -4.87
N ILE A 88 7.54 9.78 -5.49
CA ILE A 88 6.59 8.89 -6.15
C ILE A 88 6.48 9.36 -7.60
N GLY A 89 7.00 8.56 -8.54
CA GLY A 89 7.40 9.03 -9.86
C GLY A 89 8.44 10.13 -9.71
N ASP A 90 8.28 11.21 -10.47
CA ASP A 90 9.15 12.39 -10.38
C ASP A 90 8.73 13.39 -9.28
N ARG A 91 7.65 13.08 -8.54
CA ARG A 91 7.08 14.01 -7.57
C ARG A 91 7.70 13.82 -6.19
N PRO A 92 8.35 14.84 -5.60
CA PRO A 92 8.79 14.79 -4.21
C PRO A 92 7.57 14.80 -3.27
N VAL A 93 7.52 13.86 -2.33
CA VAL A 93 6.40 13.70 -1.39
C VAL A 93 6.81 13.71 0.08
N THR A 94 8.10 13.89 0.39
CA THR A 94 8.70 13.78 1.74
C THR A 94 7.88 14.47 2.83
N HIS A 95 7.40 15.70 2.57
CA HIS A 95 6.66 16.52 3.53
C HIS A 95 5.15 16.58 3.27
N LEU A 96 4.64 15.82 2.30
CA LEU A 96 3.21 15.78 2.03
C LEU A 96 2.50 14.87 3.04
N PRO A 97 1.29 15.24 3.49
CA PRO A 97 0.47 14.35 4.31
C PRO A 97 0.00 13.13 3.49
N PRO A 98 -0.33 11.99 4.13
CA PRO A 98 -0.74 10.75 3.45
C PRO A 98 -1.79 10.94 2.34
N ALA A 99 -2.83 11.72 2.63
CA ALA A 99 -3.93 11.98 1.69
C ALA A 99 -3.48 12.64 0.37
N LYS A 100 -2.33 13.33 0.36
CA LYS A 100 -1.78 14.01 -0.83
C LYS A 100 -0.73 13.18 -1.56
N ARG A 101 -0.38 11.98 -1.06
CA ARG A 101 0.65 11.11 -1.66
C ARG A 101 0.14 10.20 -2.76
N ASN A 102 -1.19 10.07 -2.90
CA ASN A 102 -1.84 9.16 -3.84
C ASN A 102 -1.40 7.69 -3.65
N THR A 103 -1.20 7.30 -2.39
CA THR A 103 -0.83 5.94 -1.98
C THR A 103 -1.98 5.30 -1.21
N SER A 104 -2.13 3.98 -1.34
CA SER A 104 -3.00 3.17 -0.49
C SER A 104 -2.14 2.25 0.38
N MET A 105 -2.39 2.21 1.69
CA MET A 105 -1.63 1.38 2.63
C MET A 105 -2.58 0.49 3.43
N MET A 106 -2.23 -0.80 3.54
CA MET A 106 -2.83 -1.72 4.50
C MET A 106 -2.02 -1.70 5.80
N PHE A 107 -2.68 -1.57 6.94
CA PHE A 107 -2.02 -1.57 8.25
C PHE A 107 -1.84 -3.00 8.79
N GLN A 108 -0.75 -3.24 9.52
CA GLN A 108 -0.50 -4.54 10.17
C GLN A 108 -1.55 -4.88 11.23
N ASN A 109 -2.02 -3.87 11.97
CA ASN A 109 -3.20 -4.01 12.83
C ASN A 109 -4.41 -3.52 12.03
N TYR A 110 -5.46 -4.33 11.99
CA TYR A 110 -6.63 -4.09 11.16
C TYR A 110 -7.23 -2.69 11.40
N ALA A 111 -7.40 -1.92 10.32
CA ALA A 111 -8.00 -0.59 10.33
C ALA A 111 -9.44 -0.62 9.82
N LEU A 112 -10.21 -1.65 10.20
CA LEU A 112 -11.62 -1.76 9.85
C LEU A 112 -12.47 -0.85 10.76
N PHE A 113 -13.56 -0.33 10.23
CA PHE A 113 -14.60 0.33 11.01
C PHE A 113 -15.48 -0.75 11.67
N PRO A 114 -15.38 -0.96 13.00
CA PRO A 114 -16.04 -2.08 13.66
C PRO A 114 -17.58 -1.97 13.65
N HIS A 115 -18.09 -0.75 13.50
CA HIS A 115 -19.52 -0.43 13.42
C HIS A 115 -20.06 -0.47 11.98
N LYS A 116 -19.29 -0.96 11.00
CA LYS A 116 -19.70 -1.10 9.60
C LYS A 116 -19.67 -2.57 9.18
N THR A 117 -20.57 -2.93 8.28
CA THR A 117 -20.52 -4.25 7.62
C THR A 117 -19.27 -4.36 6.75
N ILE A 118 -18.86 -5.58 6.38
CA ILE A 118 -17.75 -5.83 5.44
C ILE A 118 -17.95 -5.02 4.15
N TRP A 119 -19.14 -5.09 3.57
CA TRP A 119 -19.49 -4.32 2.37
C TRP A 119 -19.28 -2.81 2.55
N LYS A 120 -19.73 -2.24 3.68
CA LYS A 120 -19.55 -0.81 3.98
C LYS A 120 -18.10 -0.43 4.29
N ASN A 121 -17.29 -1.36 4.78
CA ASN A 121 -15.85 -1.14 4.96
C ASN A 121 -15.15 -1.02 3.60
N VAL A 122 -15.47 -1.90 2.65
CA VAL A 122 -14.90 -1.87 1.29
C VAL A 122 -15.42 -0.67 0.48
N GLU A 123 -16.72 -0.32 0.61
CA GLU A 123 -17.33 0.83 -0.08
C GLU A 123 -16.73 2.18 0.34
N PHE A 124 -16.29 2.29 1.60
CA PHE A 124 -15.98 3.57 2.24
C PHE A 124 -15.03 4.46 1.43
N GLY A 125 -13.93 3.88 0.92
CA GLY A 125 -12.94 4.63 0.13
C GLY A 125 -13.50 5.18 -1.17
N LEU A 126 -14.35 4.41 -1.87
CA LEU A 126 -15.01 4.84 -3.10
C LEU A 126 -16.05 5.95 -2.82
N LYS A 127 -16.76 5.83 -1.69
CA LYS A 127 -17.72 6.86 -1.25
C LYS A 127 -17.03 8.18 -0.95
N MET A 128 -15.87 8.16 -0.27
CA MET A 128 -15.08 9.37 0.01
C MET A 128 -14.51 10.01 -1.26
N LYS A 129 -14.28 9.23 -2.32
CA LYS A 129 -13.86 9.73 -3.64
C LYS A 129 -15.03 10.22 -4.51
N GLY A 130 -16.27 10.19 -4.02
CA GLY A 130 -17.44 10.67 -4.76
C GLY A 130 -17.88 9.77 -5.93
N VAL A 131 -17.45 8.51 -5.97
CA VAL A 131 -17.82 7.55 -7.03
C VAL A 131 -19.32 7.29 -7.00
N ALA A 132 -19.97 7.16 -8.16
CA ALA A 132 -21.43 6.99 -8.27
C ALA A 132 -21.93 5.69 -7.61
N SER A 133 -23.15 5.70 -7.06
CA SER A 133 -23.64 4.58 -6.23
C SER A 133 -23.72 3.24 -6.96
N SER A 134 -24.12 3.23 -8.23
CA SER A 134 -24.17 2.03 -9.07
C SER A 134 -22.78 1.44 -9.28
N GLU A 135 -21.81 2.30 -9.59
CA GLU A 135 -20.41 1.91 -9.80
C GLU A 135 -19.75 1.42 -8.51
N ARG A 136 -20.03 2.05 -7.36
CA ARG A 136 -19.54 1.56 -6.06
C ARG A 136 -20.02 0.15 -5.80
N LYS A 137 -21.32 -0.12 -6.02
CA LYS A 137 -21.90 -1.45 -5.81
C LYS A 137 -21.21 -2.51 -6.65
N GLN A 138 -21.06 -2.26 -7.95
CA GLN A 138 -20.38 -3.18 -8.86
C GLN A 138 -18.95 -3.49 -8.38
N ARG A 139 -18.14 -2.45 -8.13
CA ARG A 139 -16.73 -2.62 -7.73
C ARG A 139 -16.59 -3.32 -6.37
N VAL A 140 -17.47 -3.04 -5.41
CA VAL A 140 -17.44 -3.71 -4.10
C VAL A 140 -17.79 -5.18 -4.24
N ASP A 141 -18.85 -5.50 -5.00
CA ASP A 141 -19.29 -6.88 -5.18
C ASP A 141 -18.20 -7.71 -5.90
N GLU A 142 -17.56 -7.16 -6.95
CA GLU A 142 -16.42 -7.79 -7.63
C GLU A 142 -15.23 -8.04 -6.70
N MET A 143 -14.89 -7.08 -5.84
CA MET A 143 -13.79 -7.25 -4.89
C MET A 143 -14.12 -8.29 -3.81
N LEU A 144 -15.36 -8.32 -3.32
CA LEU A 144 -15.80 -9.31 -2.34
C LEU A 144 -15.85 -10.71 -2.92
N ASP A 145 -16.21 -10.87 -4.19
CA ASP A 145 -16.09 -12.14 -4.90
C ASP A 145 -14.65 -12.62 -4.98
N LEU A 146 -13.73 -11.73 -5.36
CA LEU A 146 -12.32 -12.07 -5.52
C LEU A 146 -11.70 -12.61 -4.21
N VAL A 147 -12.16 -12.11 -3.06
CA VAL A 147 -11.68 -12.56 -1.74
C VAL A 147 -12.60 -13.60 -1.07
N GLY A 148 -13.64 -14.08 -1.76
CA GLY A 148 -14.54 -15.13 -1.25
C GLY A 148 -15.49 -14.69 -0.14
N LEU A 149 -15.79 -13.39 -0.03
CA LEU A 149 -16.62 -12.81 1.04
C LEU A 149 -18.04 -12.40 0.59
N ARG A 150 -18.46 -12.67 -0.66
CA ARG A 150 -19.79 -12.26 -1.17
C ARG A 150 -20.94 -13.12 -0.64
N THR A 151 -20.72 -14.42 -0.43
CA THR A 151 -21.78 -15.41 -0.25
C THR A 151 -21.95 -15.95 1.16
N ASP A 152 -21.15 -15.50 2.13
CA ASP A 152 -21.19 -16.09 3.47
C ASP A 152 -21.87 -15.16 4.49
N PRO A 153 -23.17 -15.41 4.81
CA PRO A 153 -23.90 -14.68 5.86
C PRO A 153 -23.38 -14.94 7.28
N SER A 154 -22.38 -15.81 7.46
CA SER A 154 -21.85 -16.29 8.73
C SER A 154 -20.39 -15.85 9.02
N ILE A 155 -19.73 -15.10 8.13
CA ILE A 155 -18.38 -14.59 8.41
C ILE A 155 -18.45 -13.48 9.46
N THR A 156 -18.37 -13.93 10.71
CA THR A 156 -17.90 -13.12 11.82
C THR A 156 -16.40 -12.99 11.65
N VAL A 157 -15.93 -11.79 11.33
CA VAL A 157 -14.50 -11.49 11.37
C VAL A 157 -14.08 -11.57 12.85
N ILE A 158 -13.57 -12.73 13.26
CA ILE A 158 -12.95 -12.90 14.58
C ILE A 158 -11.61 -12.15 14.52
N PHE A 159 -11.57 -10.99 15.17
CA PHE A 159 -10.33 -10.29 15.46
C PHE A 159 -9.60 -11.03 16.58
N ILE A 160 -8.56 -11.79 16.24
CA ILE A 160 -7.51 -12.19 17.18
C ILE A 160 -6.38 -11.15 17.17
#